data_AF-A0A7X8SG17-F1
#
_entry.id   AF-A0A7X8SG17-F1
#
_cell.length_a   1.000
_cell.length_b   1.000
_cell.length_c   1.000
_cell.angle_alpha   90.00
_cell.angle_beta   90.00
_cell.angle_gamma   90.00
#
_symmetry.space_group_name_H-M   'P 1'
#
loop_
_entity.id
_entity.type
_entity.pdbx_description
1 polymer ?
#
loop_
_entity_poly.entity_id
_entity_poly.type
_entity_poly.pdbx_seq_one_letter_code
_entity_poly.pdbx_strand_id
1 'polypeptide(L)'
;MMGDLAFAGSPTPPSVTTTAVDIPLPYRSTYSLNQDLVRLHMNGTDSTFDIPRNYIDIPGRFGKFAAVKNVLLLSLLPGLAGREAGNERQFAAVPASQLLAILLNTPSAGPWDMARVEDAYAQDRSEYGHQQLGVLYGLTAMRQVPPNSGRGWHWKYVLWQGPEHSPSVSIVCDGEGTVPYPSCVHHFLYKSLLVQLSYAKTNLPQWDFIQQSVRTKLDEWAQAQP
;
A
#
# COMPACT_ATOMS: atom_id res chain seq x y z
N MET A 1 -21.33 -47.90 -39.51
CA MET A 1 -20.06 -47.69 -38.79
C MET A 1 -19.64 -46.27 -39.04
N MET A 2 -19.82 -45.41 -38.04
CA MET A 2 -19.43 -43.99 -38.05
C MET A 2 -17.92 -43.90 -37.82
N GLY A 3 -17.24 -43.07 -38.61
CA GLY A 3 -15.83 -42.74 -38.43
C GLY A 3 -15.71 -41.38 -37.75
N ASP A 4 -14.99 -41.37 -36.63
CA ASP A 4 -14.73 -40.19 -35.80
C ASP A 4 -13.93 -39.11 -36.54
N LEU A 5 -14.44 -37.88 -36.49
CA LEU A 5 -13.70 -36.67 -36.84
C LEU A 5 -12.93 -36.19 -35.61
N ALA A 6 -11.61 -36.31 -35.66
CA ALA A 6 -10.72 -35.76 -34.64
C ALA A 6 -10.78 -34.22 -34.63
N PHE A 7 -11.20 -33.65 -33.51
CA PHE A 7 -11.13 -32.22 -33.25
C PHE A 7 -9.67 -31.76 -33.20
N ALA A 8 -9.27 -30.89 -34.13
CA ALA A 8 -8.03 -30.15 -34.04
C ALA A 8 -8.13 -29.18 -32.86
N GLY A 9 -7.30 -29.41 -31.83
CA GLY A 9 -7.20 -28.54 -30.68
C GLY A 9 -6.81 -27.13 -31.08
N SER A 10 -7.57 -26.14 -30.61
CA SER A 10 -7.25 -24.73 -30.75
C SER A 10 -5.87 -24.43 -30.16
N PRO A 11 -5.01 -23.64 -30.83
CA PRO A 11 -3.74 -23.23 -30.26
C PRO A 11 -3.99 -22.37 -29.03
N THR A 12 -3.49 -22.83 -27.88
CA THR A 12 -3.44 -22.06 -26.64
C THR A 12 -2.52 -20.86 -26.90
N PRO A 13 -2.96 -19.60 -26.69
CA PRO A 13 -2.07 -18.46 -26.86
C PRO A 13 -0.91 -18.57 -25.87
N PRO A 14 0.33 -18.20 -26.26
CA PRO A 14 1.45 -18.22 -25.34
C PRO A 14 1.20 -17.24 -24.20
N SER A 15 1.08 -17.76 -22.98
CA SER A 15 1.11 -17.00 -21.74
C SER A 15 2.52 -16.43 -21.54
N VAL A 16 2.79 -15.30 -22.17
CA VAL A 16 3.98 -14.49 -21.86
C VAL A 16 3.74 -13.83 -20.51
N THR A 17 3.97 -14.60 -19.44
CA THR A 17 4.01 -14.07 -18.07
C THR A 17 5.37 -13.41 -17.89
N THR A 18 5.49 -12.14 -18.26
CA THR A 18 6.63 -11.33 -17.83
C THR A 18 6.51 -11.12 -16.32
N THR A 19 7.30 -11.86 -15.54
CA THR A 19 7.49 -11.59 -14.11
C THR A 19 8.20 -10.24 -14.02
N ALA A 20 7.55 -9.22 -13.46
CA ALA A 20 8.22 -7.95 -13.24
C ALA A 20 9.33 -8.16 -12.22
N VAL A 21 10.54 -7.70 -12.54
CA VAL A 21 11.69 -7.79 -11.63
C VAL A 21 11.39 -6.92 -10.40
N ASP A 22 11.53 -7.50 -9.21
CA ASP A 22 11.53 -6.75 -7.94
C ASP A 22 12.82 -5.92 -7.87
N ILE A 23 12.70 -4.60 -7.77
CA ILE A 23 13.86 -3.70 -7.73
C ILE A 23 14.26 -3.46 -6.26
N PRO A 24 15.52 -3.70 -5.87
CA PRO A 24 15.98 -3.37 -4.53
C PRO A 24 16.02 -1.85 -4.32
N LEU A 25 15.57 -1.40 -3.15
CA LEU A 25 15.62 0.01 -2.74
C LEU A 25 17.05 0.43 -2.31
N PRO A 26 17.45 1.70 -2.51
CA PRO A 26 16.68 2.80 -3.08
C PRO A 26 16.79 2.88 -4.61
N TYR A 27 15.69 3.25 -5.27
CA TYR A 27 15.67 3.55 -6.71
C TYR A 27 15.06 4.94 -6.94
N ARG A 28 15.28 5.53 -8.12
CA ARG A 28 14.62 6.79 -8.49
C ARG A 28 13.17 6.52 -8.90
N SER A 29 12.21 7.08 -8.17
CA SER A 29 10.81 7.09 -8.60
C SER A 29 10.69 7.77 -9.97
N THR A 30 9.89 7.17 -10.84
CA THR A 30 9.60 7.73 -12.18
C THR A 30 8.10 7.72 -12.42
N TYR A 31 7.62 8.67 -13.22
CA TYR A 31 6.19 8.91 -13.39
C TYR A 31 5.77 8.88 -14.86
N SER A 32 4.47 8.72 -15.08
CA SER A 32 3.82 8.77 -16.38
C SER A 32 2.58 9.66 -16.28
N LEU A 33 2.32 10.46 -17.32
CA LEU A 33 1.03 11.13 -17.51
C LEU A 33 0.03 10.26 -18.28
N ASN A 34 0.48 9.16 -18.88
CA ASN A 34 -0.37 8.20 -19.56
C ASN A 34 -1.31 7.52 -18.54
N GLN A 35 -2.59 7.42 -18.89
CA GLN A 35 -3.67 6.83 -18.09
C GLN A 35 -4.11 5.45 -18.61
N ASP A 36 -3.43 4.89 -19.62
CA ASP A 36 -3.63 3.52 -20.07
C ASP A 36 -3.60 2.55 -18.88
N LEU A 37 -4.48 1.55 -18.91
CA LEU A 37 -4.56 0.56 -17.84
C LEU A 37 -3.41 -0.45 -17.95
N VAL A 38 -2.85 -0.79 -16.79
CA VAL A 38 -1.93 -1.92 -16.60
C VAL A 38 -2.65 -2.97 -15.79
N ARG A 39 -2.74 -4.18 -16.35
CA ARG A 39 -3.27 -5.33 -15.63
C ARG A 39 -2.19 -5.94 -14.75
N LEU A 40 -2.38 -5.84 -13.44
CA LEU A 40 -1.47 -6.38 -12.43
C LEU A 40 -2.13 -7.54 -11.70
N HIS A 41 -1.57 -8.73 -11.89
CA HIS A 41 -1.94 -9.90 -11.11
C HIS A 41 -1.03 -10.01 -9.88
N MET A 42 -1.61 -10.05 -8.68
CA MET A 42 -0.87 -10.12 -7.43
C MET A 42 -0.51 -11.58 -7.13
N ASN A 43 0.76 -11.92 -7.30
CA ASN A 43 1.24 -13.29 -7.24
C ASN A 43 1.01 -13.95 -5.86
N GLY A 44 0.36 -15.11 -5.85
CA GLY A 44 -0.02 -15.82 -4.62
C GLY A 44 -1.37 -15.38 -4.04
N THR A 45 -2.15 -14.56 -4.76
CA THR A 45 -3.54 -14.26 -4.42
C THR A 45 -4.42 -14.31 -5.69
N ASP A 46 -5.74 -14.33 -5.51
CA ASP A 46 -6.69 -14.24 -6.63
C ASP A 46 -6.94 -12.79 -7.09
N SER A 47 -6.16 -11.83 -6.58
CA SER A 47 -6.38 -10.41 -6.85
C SER A 47 -5.71 -10.00 -8.16
N THR A 48 -6.51 -9.43 -9.07
CA THR A 48 -6.05 -8.79 -10.29
C THR A 48 -6.66 -7.39 -10.38
N PHE A 49 -5.85 -6.41 -10.76
CA PHE A 49 -6.26 -5.01 -10.86
C PHE A 49 -5.90 -4.43 -12.22
N ASP A 50 -6.82 -3.67 -12.81
CA ASP A 50 -6.54 -2.83 -13.96
C ASP A 50 -6.29 -1.38 -13.47
N ILE A 51 -5.02 -1.06 -13.26
CA ILE A 51 -4.59 0.21 -12.62
C ILE A 51 -4.08 1.18 -13.69
N PRO A 52 -4.55 2.44 -13.74
CA PRO A 52 -4.01 3.43 -14.65
C PRO A 52 -2.52 3.70 -14.41
N ARG A 53 -1.72 3.77 -15.49
CA ARG A 53 -0.26 3.94 -15.43
C ARG A 53 0.21 5.13 -14.60
N ASN A 54 -0.59 6.18 -14.53
CA ASN A 54 -0.26 7.40 -13.81
C ASN A 54 -0.38 7.33 -12.28
N TYR A 55 -0.89 6.22 -11.75
CA TYR A 55 -0.81 5.89 -10.32
C TYR A 55 0.45 5.11 -9.98
N ILE A 56 1.04 4.40 -10.94
CA ILE A 56 2.09 3.40 -10.69
C ILE A 56 3.45 4.09 -10.61
N ASP A 57 4.21 3.80 -9.54
CA ASP A 57 5.61 4.19 -9.47
C ASP A 57 6.46 3.29 -10.38
N ILE A 58 7.34 3.91 -11.17
CA ILE A 58 8.11 3.26 -12.24
C ILE A 58 7.22 2.46 -13.19
N PRO A 59 6.30 3.13 -13.91
CA PRO A 59 5.35 2.44 -14.78
C PRO A 59 6.03 1.71 -15.95
N GLY A 60 7.25 2.13 -16.34
CA GLY A 60 8.03 1.51 -17.41
C GLY A 60 8.46 0.07 -17.14
N ARG A 61 8.40 -0.41 -15.88
CA ARG A 61 8.72 -1.82 -15.56
C ARG A 61 7.59 -2.79 -15.90
N PHE A 62 6.39 -2.28 -16.18
CA PHE A 62 5.20 -3.09 -16.43
C PHE A 62 4.77 -2.98 -17.90
N GLY A 63 4.60 -4.13 -18.55
CA GLY A 63 3.92 -4.25 -19.84
C GLY A 63 2.42 -3.96 -19.73
N LYS A 64 1.59 -4.45 -20.66
CA LYS A 64 0.13 -4.38 -20.51
C LYS A 64 -0.40 -5.31 -19.41
N PHE A 65 0.30 -6.41 -19.18
CA PHE A 65 0.02 -7.39 -18.15
C PHE A 65 1.32 -7.72 -17.40
N ALA A 66 1.26 -7.81 -16.07
CA ALA A 66 2.38 -8.28 -15.25
C ALA A 66 1.89 -9.03 -14.00
N ALA A 67 2.61 -10.10 -13.65
CA ALA A 67 2.47 -10.75 -12.35
C ALA A 67 3.50 -10.18 -11.37
N VAL A 68 3.05 -9.70 -10.21
CA VAL A 68 3.87 -8.92 -9.28
C VAL A 68 3.64 -9.35 -7.83
N LYS A 69 4.67 -9.27 -6.98
CA LYS A 69 4.52 -9.48 -5.52
C LYS A 69 4.18 -8.18 -4.79
N ASN A 70 4.73 -7.09 -5.29
CA ASN A 70 4.52 -5.76 -4.76
C ASN A 70 4.26 -4.77 -5.90
N VAL A 71 3.46 -3.75 -5.61
CA VAL A 71 3.36 -2.56 -6.44
C VAL A 71 3.18 -1.34 -5.56
N LEU A 72 3.96 -0.30 -5.83
CA LEU A 72 3.82 1.00 -5.21
C LEU A 72 3.01 1.93 -6.11
N LEU A 73 1.98 2.52 -5.55
CA LEU A 73 1.15 3.53 -6.18
C LEU A 73 1.35 4.87 -5.47
N LEU A 74 1.22 5.97 -6.20
CA LEU A 74 1.34 7.33 -5.71
C LEU A 74 0.10 8.13 -6.04
N SER A 75 -0.36 8.93 -5.08
CA SER A 75 -1.58 9.71 -5.24
C SER A 75 -1.56 11.01 -4.42
N LEU A 76 -2.35 11.99 -4.85
CA LEU A 76 -2.64 13.19 -4.08
C LEU A 76 -3.85 12.99 -3.15
N LEU A 77 -3.73 13.48 -1.93
CA LEU A 77 -4.86 13.67 -1.03
C LEU A 77 -5.50 15.06 -1.25
N PRO A 78 -6.80 15.23 -0.96
CA PRO A 78 -7.76 14.22 -0.46
C PRO A 78 -8.47 13.40 -1.56
N GLY A 79 -8.26 13.70 -2.85
CA GLY A 79 -9.06 13.12 -3.96
C GLY A 79 -8.61 11.77 -4.50
N LEU A 80 -7.52 11.20 -3.98
CA LEU A 80 -6.85 10.02 -4.56
C LEU A 80 -6.61 10.14 -6.07
N ALA A 81 -6.18 11.32 -6.51
CA ALA A 81 -5.86 11.58 -7.91
C ALA A 81 -4.46 11.03 -8.24
N GLY A 82 -4.35 10.29 -9.35
CA GLY A 82 -3.07 9.98 -9.98
C GLY A 82 -2.51 11.21 -10.68
N ARG A 83 -1.26 11.15 -11.13
CA ARG A 83 -0.63 12.29 -11.80
C ARG A 83 -1.23 12.51 -13.19
N GLU A 84 -1.59 13.73 -13.54
CA GLU A 84 -2.14 14.06 -14.86
C GLU A 84 -1.76 15.49 -15.24
N ALA A 85 -1.96 15.84 -16.51
CA ALA A 85 -1.58 17.16 -17.02
C ALA A 85 -2.22 18.32 -16.22
N GLY A 86 -3.45 18.13 -15.73
CA GLY A 86 -4.17 19.13 -14.94
C GLY A 86 -3.63 19.36 -13.53
N ASN A 87 -2.93 18.38 -12.94
CA ASN A 87 -2.45 18.44 -11.55
C ASN A 87 -0.93 18.26 -11.40
N GLU A 88 -0.18 18.27 -12.51
CA GLU A 88 1.28 18.03 -12.52
C GLU A 88 2.04 18.98 -11.59
N ARG A 89 1.69 20.28 -11.61
CA ARG A 89 2.32 21.28 -10.73
C ARG A 89 2.09 20.98 -9.25
N GLN A 90 0.88 20.55 -8.89
CA GLN A 90 0.57 20.18 -7.51
C GLN A 90 1.37 18.95 -7.10
N PHE A 91 1.41 17.92 -7.96
CA PHE A 91 2.20 16.71 -7.75
C PHE A 91 3.72 16.96 -7.65
N ALA A 92 4.24 17.99 -8.33
CA ALA A 92 5.65 18.37 -8.26
C ALA A 92 5.98 19.23 -7.03
N ALA A 93 5.00 20.02 -6.56
CA ALA A 93 5.15 20.88 -5.40
C ALA A 93 5.06 20.11 -4.07
N VAL A 94 4.33 18.99 -4.04
CA VAL A 94 4.20 18.16 -2.85
C VAL A 94 5.47 17.30 -2.69
N PRO A 95 6.22 17.42 -1.57
CA PRO A 95 7.34 16.53 -1.31
C PRO A 95 6.91 15.07 -1.37
N ALA A 96 7.77 14.16 -1.83
CA ALA A 96 7.43 12.75 -1.93
C ALA A 96 6.94 12.14 -0.60
N SER A 97 7.46 12.63 0.54
CA SER A 97 7.04 12.26 1.89
C SER A 97 5.62 12.72 2.28
N GLN A 98 5.02 13.61 1.50
CA GLN A 98 3.68 14.16 1.72
C GLN A 98 2.65 13.66 0.70
N LEU A 99 3.09 12.96 -0.36
CA LEU A 99 2.18 12.21 -1.23
C LEU A 99 1.60 11.03 -0.45
N LEU A 100 0.41 10.57 -0.85
CA LEU A 100 -0.07 9.27 -0.42
C LEU A 100 0.66 8.19 -1.24
N ALA A 101 1.52 7.44 -0.57
CA ALA A 101 2.08 6.21 -1.11
C ALA A 101 1.19 5.03 -0.70
N ILE A 102 0.85 4.16 -1.64
CA ILE A 102 0.02 2.97 -1.44
C ILE A 102 0.83 1.77 -1.93
N LEU A 103 1.34 0.97 -1.01
CA LEU A 103 2.05 -0.26 -1.32
C LEU A 103 1.10 -1.45 -1.17
N LEU A 104 0.88 -2.19 -2.25
CA LEU A 104 0.14 -3.44 -2.24
C LEU A 104 1.14 -4.60 -2.17
N ASN A 105 1.04 -5.44 -1.14
CA ASN A 105 1.94 -6.57 -0.93
C ASN A 105 1.21 -7.91 -0.84
N THR A 106 1.71 -8.90 -1.58
CA THR A 106 1.32 -10.29 -1.39
C THR A 106 2.12 -10.92 -0.25
N PRO A 107 1.55 -11.90 0.45
CA PRO A 107 2.29 -12.59 1.50
C PRO A 107 3.48 -13.37 0.93
N SER A 108 4.61 -13.34 1.64
CA SER A 108 5.79 -14.15 1.26
C SER A 108 5.64 -15.62 1.64
N ALA A 109 4.88 -15.93 2.70
CA ALA A 109 4.56 -17.29 3.15
C ALA A 109 3.33 -17.26 4.09
N GLY A 110 2.30 -18.06 3.77
CA GLY A 110 1.05 -18.11 4.55
C GLY A 110 0.17 -16.86 4.43
N PRO A 111 -1.05 -16.84 4.99
CA PRO A 111 -1.87 -15.63 5.01
C PRO A 111 -1.22 -14.54 5.87
N TRP A 112 -1.53 -13.27 5.57
CA TRP A 112 -1.13 -12.17 6.43
C TRP A 112 -1.78 -12.29 7.82
N ASP A 113 -0.97 -12.09 8.85
CA ASP A 113 -1.41 -11.96 10.24
C ASP A 113 -1.18 -10.52 10.68
N MET A 114 -2.27 -9.76 10.86
CA MET A 114 -2.18 -8.36 11.29
C MET A 114 -1.61 -8.22 12.69
N ALA A 115 -1.82 -9.18 13.59
CA ALA A 115 -1.19 -9.14 14.92
C ALA A 115 0.33 -9.23 14.79
N ARG A 116 0.83 -10.07 13.89
CA ARG A 116 2.27 -10.16 13.61
C ARG A 116 2.82 -8.90 12.94
N VAL A 117 2.05 -8.26 12.04
CA VAL A 117 2.43 -6.98 11.43
C VAL A 117 2.49 -5.89 12.50
N GLU A 118 1.45 -5.80 13.34
CA GLU A 118 1.39 -4.90 14.49
C GLU A 118 2.57 -5.11 15.44
N ASP A 119 2.85 -6.35 15.81
CA ASP A 119 3.97 -6.72 16.68
C ASP A 119 5.32 -6.35 16.06
N ALA A 120 5.55 -6.64 14.78
CA ALA A 120 6.80 -6.31 14.11
C ALA A 120 7.06 -4.79 14.11
N TYR A 121 6.02 -3.99 13.88
CA TYR A 121 6.14 -2.53 13.90
C TYR A 121 6.14 -1.93 15.31
N ALA A 122 5.50 -2.58 16.28
CA ALA A 122 5.54 -2.19 17.69
C ALA A 122 6.90 -2.51 18.34
N GLN A 123 7.49 -3.66 18.01
CA GLN A 123 8.77 -4.15 18.55
C GLN A 123 9.99 -3.44 17.96
N ASP A 124 9.88 -2.80 16.79
CA ASP A 124 11.04 -2.24 16.09
C ASP A 124 11.85 -1.23 16.95
N ARG A 125 11.33 -0.61 18.03
CA ARG A 125 12.06 0.47 18.74
C ARG A 125 11.85 0.68 20.25
N SER A 126 11.21 -0.21 21.02
CA SER A 126 11.13 -0.03 22.49
C SER A 126 11.72 -1.20 23.26
N GLU A 127 12.89 -0.99 23.86
CA GLU A 127 13.40 -1.85 24.95
C GLU A 127 12.51 -1.80 26.21
N TYR A 128 11.65 -0.76 26.33
CA TYR A 128 10.96 -0.40 27.57
C TYR A 128 9.42 -0.43 27.49
N GLY A 129 8.85 -0.99 26.42
CA GLY A 129 7.41 -1.17 26.25
C GLY A 129 6.63 0.07 25.78
N HIS A 130 5.31 0.00 25.94
CA HIS A 130 4.36 0.99 25.46
C HIS A 130 3.58 1.64 26.62
N GLN A 131 3.34 2.94 26.55
CA GLN A 131 2.46 3.69 27.43
C GLN A 131 1.14 3.99 26.73
N GLN A 132 0.02 3.58 27.32
CA GLN A 132 -1.31 3.92 26.80
C GLN A 132 -1.58 5.42 26.96
N LEU A 133 -2.03 6.06 25.90
CA LEU A 133 -2.41 7.47 25.87
C LEU A 133 -3.92 7.71 25.85
N GLY A 134 -4.71 6.65 25.69
CA GLY A 134 -6.16 6.71 25.60
C GLY A 134 -6.65 6.47 24.18
N VAL A 135 -7.63 7.25 23.74
CA VAL A 135 -8.24 7.16 22.40
C VAL A 135 -7.93 8.43 21.62
N LEU A 136 -7.42 8.27 20.40
CA LEU A 136 -7.18 9.37 19.45
C LEU A 136 -7.80 9.01 18.10
N TYR A 137 -8.62 9.90 17.54
CA TYR A 137 -9.31 9.70 16.26
C TYR A 137 -10.07 8.37 16.14
N GLY A 138 -10.67 7.91 17.26
CA GLY A 138 -11.38 6.64 17.32
C GLY A 138 -10.50 5.39 17.41
N LEU A 139 -9.18 5.57 17.58
CA LEU A 139 -8.20 4.48 17.69
C LEU A 139 -7.59 4.44 19.09
N THR A 140 -7.26 3.24 19.57
CA THR A 140 -6.48 3.08 20.81
C THR A 140 -5.07 3.58 20.55
N ALA A 141 -4.64 4.58 21.31
CA ALA A 141 -3.35 5.23 21.17
C ALA A 141 -2.36 4.74 22.21
N MET A 142 -1.20 4.35 21.73
CA MET A 142 -0.05 4.03 22.57
C MET A 142 1.20 4.76 22.11
N ARG A 143 2.05 5.09 23.07
CA ARG A 143 3.34 5.74 22.85
C ARG A 143 4.45 4.77 23.22
N GLN A 144 5.46 4.64 22.37
CA GLN A 144 6.68 3.94 22.78
C GLN A 144 7.38 4.69 23.91
N VAL A 145 7.87 3.98 24.93
CA VAL A 145 8.63 4.57 26.03
C VAL A 145 10.07 4.83 25.56
N PRO A 146 10.62 6.06 25.71
CA PRO A 146 12.00 6.36 25.34
C PRO A 146 13.00 5.50 26.11
N PRO A 147 14.14 5.13 25.49
CA PRO A 147 15.25 4.56 26.23
C PRO A 147 15.89 5.62 27.13
N ASN A 148 16.42 5.17 28.28
CA ASN A 148 17.05 6.04 29.28
C ASN A 148 18.21 6.88 28.71
N SER A 149 18.86 6.43 27.63
CA SER A 149 19.98 7.10 26.98
C SER A 149 19.59 8.29 26.10
N GLY A 150 18.30 8.42 25.70
CA GLY A 150 17.67 9.58 25.03
C GLY A 150 18.25 10.03 23.68
N ARG A 151 19.45 9.60 23.28
CA ARG A 151 20.13 10.06 22.06
C ARG A 151 19.62 9.31 20.84
N GLY A 152 19.16 10.05 19.83
CA GLY A 152 18.74 9.51 18.54
C GLY A 152 17.39 8.78 18.55
N TRP A 153 16.64 8.86 19.65
CA TRP A 153 15.33 8.25 19.72
C TRP A 153 14.25 9.15 19.11
N HIS A 154 13.56 8.60 18.11
CA HIS A 154 12.35 9.21 17.54
C HIS A 154 11.16 8.48 18.14
N TRP A 155 10.34 9.21 18.89
CA TRP A 155 9.13 8.63 19.44
C TRP A 155 8.13 8.32 18.34
N LYS A 156 7.40 7.23 18.52
CA LYS A 156 6.31 6.84 17.63
C LYS A 156 5.04 6.61 18.43
N TYR A 157 3.92 6.87 17.76
CA TYR A 157 2.60 6.47 18.21
C TYR A 157 2.18 5.23 17.45
N VAL A 158 1.55 4.30 18.13
CA VAL A 158 0.82 3.21 17.49
C VAL A 158 -0.66 3.42 17.79
N LEU A 159 -1.48 3.38 16.75
CA LEU A 159 -2.93 3.53 16.79
C LEU A 159 -3.56 2.30 16.16
N TRP A 160 -4.56 1.70 16.81
CA TRP A 160 -5.27 0.54 16.25
C TRP A 160 -6.73 0.44 16.69
N GLN A 161 -7.50 -0.35 15.95
CA GLN A 161 -8.89 -0.68 16.29
C GLN A 161 -9.02 -1.83 17.31
N GLY A 162 -7.93 -2.53 17.64
CA GLY A 162 -7.92 -3.58 18.67
C GLY A 162 -8.37 -4.93 18.12
N PRO A 163 -8.10 -6.04 18.85
CA PRO A 163 -8.29 -7.40 18.32
C PRO A 163 -9.78 -7.78 18.11
N GLU A 164 -10.71 -7.10 18.78
CA GLU A 164 -12.15 -7.36 18.67
C GLU A 164 -12.79 -6.76 17.41
N HIS A 165 -12.09 -5.85 16.73
CA HIS A 165 -12.59 -5.15 15.56
C HIS A 165 -11.90 -5.64 14.29
N SER A 166 -12.65 -6.36 13.45
CA SER A 166 -12.24 -6.76 12.12
C SER A 166 -12.92 -5.87 11.07
N PRO A 167 -12.18 -5.30 10.09
CA PRO A 167 -10.75 -5.51 9.83
C PRO A 167 -9.83 -4.73 10.80
N SER A 168 -8.76 -5.38 11.26
CA SER A 168 -7.74 -4.74 12.10
C SER A 168 -6.96 -3.69 11.30
N VAL A 169 -6.74 -2.54 11.93
CA VAL A 169 -5.99 -1.40 11.41
C VAL A 169 -4.83 -1.12 12.35
N SER A 170 -3.65 -0.89 11.80
CA SER A 170 -2.47 -0.43 12.54
C SER A 170 -1.92 0.82 11.89
N ILE A 171 -1.70 1.87 12.67
CA ILE A 171 -1.10 3.11 12.20
C ILE A 171 0.05 3.48 13.11
N VAL A 172 1.24 3.61 12.53
CA VAL A 172 2.44 4.03 13.21
C VAL A 172 2.84 5.42 12.72
N CYS A 173 2.87 6.39 13.62
CA CYS A 173 3.20 7.78 13.27
C CYS A 173 4.43 8.28 14.02
N ASP A 174 5.16 9.19 13.40
CA ASP A 174 6.20 9.96 14.07
C ASP A 174 5.60 10.81 15.20
N GLY A 175 6.37 10.94 16.28
CA GLY A 175 6.09 11.81 17.40
C GLY A 175 6.08 13.29 17.03
N GLU A 176 5.32 14.11 17.76
CA GLU A 176 5.38 15.57 17.61
C GLU A 176 6.81 16.10 17.83
N GLY A 177 7.28 16.99 16.95
CA GLY A 177 8.59 17.63 17.05
C GLY A 177 9.80 16.71 16.87
N THR A 178 9.62 15.45 16.46
CA THR A 178 10.73 14.50 16.25
C THR A 178 11.50 14.71 14.96
N VAL A 179 10.78 15.10 13.91
CA VAL A 179 11.29 15.22 12.55
C VAL A 179 10.63 16.43 11.88
N PRO A 180 11.27 17.07 10.89
CA PRO A 180 10.71 18.24 10.21
C PRO A 180 9.39 17.98 9.49
N TYR A 181 9.20 16.75 8.98
CA TYR A 181 8.03 16.34 8.22
C TYR A 181 7.49 15.02 8.80
N PRO A 182 6.70 15.06 9.88
CA PRO A 182 6.20 13.85 10.52
C PRO A 182 5.23 13.10 9.59
N SER A 183 5.38 11.79 9.57
CA SER A 183 4.64 10.89 8.69
C SER A 183 3.93 9.80 9.49
N CYS A 184 2.99 9.14 8.83
CA CYS A 184 2.32 7.95 9.33
C CYS A 184 2.43 6.83 8.30
N VAL A 185 2.62 5.62 8.79
CA VAL A 185 2.48 4.37 8.04
C VAL A 185 1.23 3.67 8.55
N HIS A 186 0.32 3.31 7.64
CA HIS A 186 -0.99 2.74 7.97
C HIS A 186 -1.17 1.42 7.24
N HIS A 187 -1.40 0.34 7.99
CA HIS A 187 -1.61 -1.01 7.49
C HIS A 187 -3.06 -1.47 7.66
N PHE A 188 -3.58 -2.10 6.62
CA PHE A 188 -4.85 -2.85 6.68
C PHE A 188 -4.86 -3.98 5.64
N LEU A 189 -5.75 -4.96 5.83
CA LEU A 189 -5.94 -6.04 4.86
C LEU A 189 -7.03 -5.74 3.83
N TYR A 190 -6.77 -6.12 2.59
CA TYR A 190 -7.74 -6.06 1.48
C TYR A 190 -7.57 -7.28 0.56
N LYS A 191 -8.59 -8.13 0.44
CA LYS A 191 -8.59 -9.36 -0.42
C LYS A 191 -7.28 -10.17 -0.30
N SER A 192 -6.86 -10.47 0.93
CA SER A 192 -5.62 -11.20 1.24
C SER A 192 -4.31 -10.47 0.91
N LEU A 193 -4.37 -9.19 0.56
CA LEU A 193 -3.20 -8.30 0.42
C LEU A 193 -3.01 -7.50 1.70
N LEU A 194 -1.76 -7.23 2.04
CA LEU A 194 -1.40 -6.20 2.98
C LEU A 194 -1.30 -4.89 2.21
N VAL A 195 -2.15 -3.93 2.55
CA VAL A 195 -2.07 -2.56 2.05
C VAL A 195 -1.32 -1.74 3.07
N GLN A 196 -0.21 -1.13 2.65
CA GLN A 196 0.54 -0.17 3.45
C GLN A 196 0.41 1.21 2.81
N LEU A 197 -0.18 2.14 3.55
CA LEU A 197 -0.24 3.54 3.19
C LEU A 197 0.91 4.28 3.87
N SER A 198 1.45 5.31 3.23
CA SER A 198 2.31 6.30 3.87
C SER A 198 1.85 7.69 3.49
N TYR A 199 1.66 8.56 4.48
CA TYR A 199 1.14 9.91 4.30
C TYR A 199 1.62 10.87 5.40
N ALA A 200 1.52 12.17 5.15
CA ALA A 200 1.85 13.20 6.15
C ALA A 200 0.94 13.10 7.37
N LYS A 201 1.52 13.23 8.58
CA LYS A 201 0.78 13.08 9.85
C LYS A 201 -0.41 14.04 9.99
N THR A 202 -0.37 15.20 9.33
CA THR A 202 -1.49 16.15 9.29
C THR A 202 -2.78 15.56 8.72
N ASN A 203 -2.69 14.48 7.95
CA ASN A 203 -3.83 13.76 7.39
C ASN A 203 -4.35 12.63 8.30
N LEU A 204 -3.69 12.34 9.42
CA LEU A 204 -4.12 11.33 10.39
C LEU A 204 -5.57 11.49 10.88
N PRO A 205 -6.11 12.70 11.13
CA PRO A 205 -7.51 12.83 11.53
C PRO A 205 -8.52 12.31 10.49
N GLN A 206 -8.09 12.10 9.24
CA GLN A 206 -8.90 11.60 8.12
C GLN A 206 -8.52 10.17 7.73
N TRP A 207 -7.85 9.42 8.62
CA TRP A 207 -7.32 8.09 8.31
C TRP A 207 -8.39 7.11 7.79
N ASP A 208 -9.61 7.22 8.31
CA ASP A 208 -10.76 6.38 7.97
C ASP A 208 -11.24 6.67 6.55
N PHE A 209 -11.39 7.95 6.21
CA PHE A 209 -11.73 8.43 4.88
C PHE A 209 -10.67 8.01 3.86
N ILE A 210 -9.38 8.14 4.20
CA ILE A 210 -8.27 7.71 3.34
C ILE A 210 -8.36 6.21 3.08
N GLN A 211 -8.53 5.40 4.12
CA GLN A 211 -8.68 3.95 3.98
C GLN A 211 -9.87 3.57 3.10
N GLN A 212 -11.04 4.14 3.38
CA GLN A 212 -12.26 3.87 2.62
C GLN A 212 -12.07 4.25 1.15
N SER A 213 -11.51 5.42 0.88
CA SER A 213 -11.24 5.88 -0.49
C SER A 213 -10.28 4.95 -1.24
N VAL A 214 -9.23 4.46 -0.56
CA VAL A 214 -8.29 3.50 -1.16
C VAL A 214 -9.00 2.17 -1.44
N ARG A 215 -9.81 1.67 -0.51
CA ARG A 215 -10.60 0.44 -0.72
C ARG A 215 -11.53 0.59 -1.92
N THR A 216 -12.27 1.69 -2.01
CA THR A 216 -13.15 1.99 -3.15
C THR A 216 -12.37 2.00 -4.46
N LYS A 217 -11.20 2.64 -4.52
CA LYS A 217 -10.35 2.63 -5.73
C LYS A 217 -9.87 1.23 -6.10
N LEU A 218 -9.46 0.43 -5.11
CA LEU A 218 -9.06 -0.96 -5.34
C LEU A 218 -10.23 -1.82 -5.84
N ASP A 219 -11.44 -1.60 -5.34
CA ASP A 219 -12.65 -2.27 -5.83
C ASP A 219 -12.97 -1.88 -7.27
N GLU A 220 -12.91 -0.59 -7.60
CA GLU A 220 -13.08 -0.08 -8.97
C GLU A 220 -12.08 -0.76 -9.93
N TRP A 221 -10.79 -0.81 -9.57
CA TRP A 221 -9.75 -1.43 -10.40
C TRP A 221 -9.83 -2.95 -10.46
N ALA A 222 -10.41 -3.60 -9.45
CA ALA A 222 -10.64 -5.04 -9.47
C ALA A 222 -11.84 -5.44 -10.35
N GLN A 223 -12.85 -4.56 -10.47
CA GLN A 223 -14.08 -4.80 -11.23
C GLN A 223 -13.98 -4.48 -12.72
N ALA A 224 -12.97 -3.72 -13.16
CA ALA A 224 -12.78 -3.29 -14.55
C ALA A 224 -12.39 -4.42 -15.54
N GLN A 225 -12.89 -5.65 -15.30
CA GLN A 225 -12.75 -6.80 -16.18
C GLN A 225 -13.81 -6.72 -17.30
N PRO A 226 -13.43 -6.66 -18.59
CA PRO A 226 -14.35 -6.91 -19.70
C PRO A 226 -14.70 -8.39 -19.83
#